data_AF-A0A317H2Q5-F1
#
_entry.id   AF-A0A317H2Q5-F1
#
_cell.length_a   1.000
_cell.length_b   1.000
_cell.length_c   1.000
_cell.angle_alpha   90.00
_cell.angle_beta   90.00
_cell.angle_gamma   90.00
#
_symmetry.space_group_name_H-M   'P 1'
#
loop_
_entity.id
_entity.type
_entity.pdbx_description
1 polymer ?
#
loop_
_entity_poly.entity_id
_entity_poly.type
_entity_poly.pdbx_seq_one_letter_code
_entity_poly.pdbx_strand_id
1 'polypeptide(L)'
;MNKLTALFLIIVVAGSTFNKAIVLIDYSLNKNFISTALCENRSKPASCCHGKCFLKKQLQKEDSDKGNPGAVKDNVEVLLYCEDPADLHSTVFQSNQIKFRQFNESEFFVALSSIFHPPSSIGLS
;
A
#
# COMPACT_ATOMS: atom_id res chain seq x y z
N MET A 1 27.51 -31.20 -17.18
CA MET A 1 27.38 -31.20 -15.70
C MET A 1 27.48 -29.78 -15.13
N ASN A 2 28.48 -29.01 -15.52
CA ASN A 2 28.64 -27.55 -15.31
C ASN A 2 27.42 -26.65 -15.58
N LYS A 3 26.60 -26.91 -16.63
CA LYS A 3 25.41 -26.09 -16.91
C LYS A 3 24.29 -26.26 -15.87
N LEU A 4 24.11 -27.48 -15.36
CA LEU A 4 23.13 -27.78 -14.31
C LEU A 4 23.55 -27.17 -12.98
N THR A 5 24.84 -27.24 -12.64
CA THR A 5 25.38 -26.58 -11.44
C THR A 5 25.29 -25.05 -11.53
N ALA A 6 25.56 -24.46 -12.70
CA ALA A 6 25.37 -23.02 -12.90
C ALA A 6 23.88 -22.62 -12.75
N LEU A 7 22.96 -23.39 -13.34
CA LEU A 7 21.53 -23.14 -13.23
C LEU A 7 21.04 -23.26 -11.77
N PHE A 8 21.52 -24.27 -11.05
CA PHE A 8 21.22 -24.44 -9.62
C PHE A 8 21.70 -23.25 -8.78
N LEU A 9 22.94 -22.78 -9.00
CA LEU A 9 23.48 -21.62 -8.28
C LEU A 9 22.68 -20.34 -8.56
N ILE A 10 22.27 -20.12 -9.82
CA ILE A 10 21.42 -18.97 -10.18
C ILE A 10 20.08 -19.02 -9.43
N ILE A 11 19.45 -20.19 -9.37
CA ILE A 11 18.17 -20.37 -8.66
C ILE A 11 18.34 -20.14 -7.16
N VAL A 12 19.42 -20.61 -6.54
CA VAL A 12 19.67 -20.41 -5.11
C VAL A 12 19.92 -18.94 -4.78
N VAL A 13 20.70 -18.23 -5.60
CA VAL A 13 20.98 -16.80 -5.41
C VAL A 13 19.72 -15.96 -5.62
N ALA A 14 18.95 -16.21 -6.68
CA ALA A 14 17.64 -15.58 -6.88
C ALA A 14 16.69 -15.89 -5.72
N GLY A 15 16.73 -17.15 -5.26
CA GLY A 15 16.01 -17.72 -4.12
C GLY A 15 16.12 -16.90 -2.83
N SER A 16 17.31 -16.36 -2.56
CA SER A 16 17.64 -15.70 -1.30
C SER A 16 16.84 -14.43 -0.99
N THR A 17 16.14 -13.87 -1.98
CA THR A 17 15.38 -12.61 -1.82
C THR A 17 13.88 -12.84 -1.56
N PHE A 18 13.37 -14.08 -1.67
CA PHE A 18 11.92 -14.35 -1.63
C PHE A 18 11.28 -14.41 -0.24
N ASN A 19 11.99 -14.19 0.86
CA ASN A 19 11.39 -14.29 2.21
C ASN A 19 10.12 -13.41 2.36
N LYS A 20 10.17 -12.15 1.91
CA LYS A 20 9.01 -11.25 1.98
C LYS A 20 7.86 -11.73 1.10
N ALA A 21 8.16 -12.31 -0.07
CA ALA A 21 7.17 -12.87 -0.97
C ALA A 21 6.46 -14.08 -0.34
N ILE A 22 7.21 -14.94 0.36
CA ILE A 22 6.65 -16.07 1.10
C ILE A 22 5.68 -15.59 2.20
N VAL A 23 6.05 -14.56 2.96
CA VAL A 23 5.18 -13.96 3.99
C VAL A 23 3.88 -13.41 3.40
N LEU A 24 3.96 -12.76 2.23
CA LEU A 24 2.77 -12.23 1.53
C LEU A 24 1.87 -13.34 0.98
N ILE A 25 2.46 -14.40 0.42
CA ILE A 25 1.72 -15.57 -0.08
C ILE A 25 1.00 -16.27 1.07
N ASP A 26 1.71 -16.53 2.18
CA ASP A 26 1.13 -17.15 3.37
C ASP A 26 -0.03 -16.31 3.93
N TYR A 27 0.14 -14.99 4.01
CA TYR A 27 -0.94 -14.09 4.39
C TYR A 27 -2.15 -14.18 3.46
N SER A 28 -1.94 -14.25 2.15
CA SER A 28 -3.01 -14.32 1.17
C SER A 28 -3.80 -15.64 1.29
N LEU A 29 -3.10 -16.76 1.39
CA LEU A 29 -3.71 -18.09 1.52
C LEU A 29 -4.46 -18.25 2.84
N ASN A 30 -3.90 -17.70 3.93
CA ASN A 30 -4.43 -17.87 5.29
C ASN A 30 -5.18 -16.63 5.80
N LYS A 31 -5.58 -15.70 4.92
CA LYS A 31 -6.16 -14.40 5.29
C LYS A 31 -7.35 -14.52 6.25
N ASN A 32 -8.26 -15.48 6.03
CA ASN A 32 -9.43 -15.71 6.87
C ASN A 32 -9.03 -16.10 8.31
N PHE A 33 -8.12 -17.06 8.45
CA PHE A 33 -7.60 -17.48 9.74
C PHE A 33 -6.86 -16.33 10.45
N ILE A 34 -5.99 -15.62 9.71
CA ILE A 34 -5.23 -14.50 10.27
C ILE A 34 -6.17 -13.39 10.74
N SER A 35 -7.22 -13.08 9.98
CA SER A 35 -8.18 -12.03 10.34
C SER A 35 -9.02 -12.37 11.58
N THR A 36 -9.37 -13.65 11.76
CA THR A 36 -10.28 -14.09 12.83
C THR A 36 -9.55 -14.48 14.11
N ALA A 37 -8.36 -15.09 14.00
CA ALA A 37 -7.61 -15.61 15.14
C ALA A 37 -6.40 -14.73 15.55
N LEU A 38 -5.67 -14.16 14.59
CA LEU A 38 -4.40 -13.47 14.84
C LEU A 38 -4.51 -11.94 14.81
N CYS A 39 -5.61 -11.39 14.31
CA CYS A 39 -5.80 -9.95 14.23
C CYS A 39 -6.10 -9.34 15.59
N GLU A 40 -5.36 -8.28 15.93
CA GLU A 40 -5.53 -7.51 17.17
C GLU A 40 -6.80 -6.66 17.15
N ASN A 41 -7.22 -6.22 15.96
CA ASN A 41 -8.42 -5.41 15.76
C ASN A 41 -9.67 -6.25 15.40
N ARG A 42 -9.65 -7.57 15.59
CA ARG A 42 -10.78 -8.46 15.26
C ARG A 42 -12.10 -8.08 15.97
N SER A 43 -11.99 -7.47 17.17
CA SER A 43 -13.14 -6.99 17.95
C SER A 43 -13.72 -5.66 17.44
N LYS A 44 -13.09 -5.03 16.45
CA LYS A 44 -13.53 -3.78 15.82
C LYS A 44 -13.96 -4.10 14.38
N PRO A 45 -15.19 -4.55 14.16
CA PRO A 45 -15.67 -4.95 12.83
C PRO A 45 -15.67 -3.79 11.82
N ALA A 46 -15.77 -2.54 12.27
CA ALA A 46 -15.60 -1.34 11.43
C ALA A 46 -14.13 -1.06 11.05
N SER A 47 -13.17 -1.89 11.48
CA SER A 47 -11.76 -1.69 11.15
C SER A 47 -11.40 -2.41 9.85
N CYS A 48 -10.79 -1.67 8.93
CA CYS A 48 -10.26 -2.17 7.65
C CYS A 48 -9.01 -3.05 7.80
N CYS A 49 -8.75 -3.58 8.99
CA CYS A 49 -7.51 -4.25 9.34
C CYS A 49 -7.37 -5.58 8.60
N HIS A 50 -8.36 -6.47 8.64
CA HIS A 50 -8.34 -7.76 7.93
C HIS A 50 -7.02 -8.56 8.11
N GLY A 51 -6.42 -8.54 9.31
CA GLY A 51 -5.13 -9.19 9.57
C GLY A 51 -3.88 -8.44 9.09
N LYS A 52 -4.01 -7.26 8.48
CA LYS A 52 -2.87 -6.43 8.01
C LYS A 52 -1.94 -5.99 9.15
N CYS A 53 -2.44 -5.88 10.39
CA CYS A 53 -1.61 -5.62 11.57
C CYS A 53 -0.58 -6.74 11.82
N PHE A 54 -1.00 -8.00 11.63
CA PHE A 54 -0.14 -9.17 11.78
C PHE A 54 0.89 -9.23 10.65
N LEU A 55 0.44 -9.00 9.41
CA LEU A 55 1.32 -8.94 8.23
C LEU A 55 2.42 -7.89 8.41
N LYS A 56 2.07 -6.68 8.89
CA LYS A 56 3.04 -5.61 9.16
C LYS A 56 4.10 -6.04 10.17
N LYS A 57 3.71 -6.74 11.24
CA LYS A 57 4.67 -7.25 12.25
C LYS A 57 5.60 -8.31 11.68
N GLN A 58 5.09 -9.24 10.88
CA GLN A 58 5.90 -10.27 10.21
C GLN A 58 6.95 -9.63 9.28
N LEU A 59 6.54 -8.65 8.47
CA LEU A 59 7.44 -7.93 7.56
C LEU A 59 8.51 -7.13 8.30
N GLN A 60 8.15 -6.47 9.41
CA GLN A 60 9.11 -5.75 10.26
C GLN A 60 10.11 -6.68 10.94
N LYS A 61 9.68 -7.89 11.31
CA LYS A 61 10.56 -8.91 11.90
C LYS A 61 11.60 -9.41 10.89
N GLU A 62 11.17 -9.69 9.65
CA GLU A 62 12.08 -10.03 8.54
C GLU A 62 13.14 -8.95 8.26
N ASP A 63 12.79 -7.68 8.43
CA ASP A 63 13.73 -6.56 8.28
C ASP A 63 14.69 -6.45 9.47
N SER A 64 14.23 -6.77 10.68
CA SER A 64 15.02 -6.68 11.92
C SER A 64 16.02 -7.83 12.05
N ASP A 65 15.63 -9.05 11.69
CA ASP A 65 16.47 -10.25 11.79
C ASP A 65 17.63 -10.24 10.77
N LYS A 66 17.57 -9.40 9.72
CA LYS A 66 18.62 -9.31 8.69
C LYS A 66 19.83 -8.46 9.07
N GLY A 67 19.81 -7.74 10.19
CA GLY A 67 20.99 -7.10 10.80
C GLY A 67 21.85 -6.23 9.87
N ASN A 68 21.32 -5.77 8.73
CA ASN A 68 22.11 -5.17 7.65
C ASN A 68 21.96 -3.64 7.66
N PRO A 69 22.98 -2.88 8.08
CA PRO A 69 22.96 -1.42 8.04
C PRO A 69 22.93 -0.83 6.61
N GLY A 70 23.10 -1.66 5.57
CA GLY A 70 22.97 -1.29 4.16
C GLY A 70 21.75 -1.86 3.44
N ALA A 71 20.80 -2.49 4.16
CA ALA A 71 19.56 -2.94 3.54
C ALA A 71 18.78 -1.72 3.04
N VAL A 72 18.57 -1.65 1.71
CA VAL A 72 17.56 -0.75 1.13
C VAL A 72 16.27 -1.05 1.88
N LYS A 73 15.78 -0.07 2.66
CA LYS A 73 14.47 -0.15 3.30
C LYS A 73 13.44 -0.22 2.20
N ASP A 74 13.15 -1.43 1.76
CA ASP A 74 12.03 -1.70 0.89
C ASP A 74 10.79 -1.58 1.79
N ASN A 75 10.30 -0.35 1.88
CA ASN A 75 9.10 -0.01 2.63
C ASN A 75 7.93 -0.62 1.86
N VAL A 76 7.64 -1.89 2.14
CA VAL A 76 6.37 -2.49 1.78
C VAL A 76 5.32 -1.77 2.62
N GLU A 77 4.85 -0.63 2.12
CA GLU A 77 3.70 0.05 2.67
C GLU A 77 2.50 -0.85 2.42
N VAL A 78 2.09 -1.54 3.48
CA VAL A 78 0.82 -2.26 3.50
C VAL A 78 -0.27 -1.18 3.49
N LEU A 79 -0.68 -0.76 2.29
CA LEU A 79 -1.75 0.20 2.10
C LEU A 79 -3.02 -0.37 2.76
N LEU A 80 -3.50 0.29 3.81
CA LEU A 80 -4.71 -0.09 4.52
C LEU A 80 -5.94 0.37 3.72
N TYR A 81 -6.08 -0.09 2.48
CA TYR A 81 -7.27 0.14 1.69
C TYR A 81 -8.40 -0.81 2.11
N CYS A 82 -9.58 -0.25 2.38
CA CYS A 82 -10.83 -0.99 2.44
C CYS A 82 -11.45 -0.94 1.05
N GLU A 83 -11.72 -2.10 0.46
CA GLU A 83 -12.65 -2.14 -0.66
C GLU A 83 -14.01 -2.40 -0.06
N ASP A 84 -14.81 -1.33 0.10
CA ASP A 84 -16.21 -1.48 0.43
C ASP A 84 -16.92 -2.07 -0.79
N PRO A 85 -17.56 -3.25 -0.68
CA PRO A 85 -18.27 -3.86 -1.81
C PRO A 85 -19.47 -3.03 -2.29
N ALA A 86 -19.78 -1.93 -1.61
CA ALA A 86 -20.86 -1.00 -1.95
C ALA A 86 -20.51 0.01 -3.06
N ASP A 87 -19.23 0.27 -3.34
CA ASP A 87 -18.81 1.33 -4.28
C ASP A 87 -18.75 0.89 -5.75
N LEU A 88 -18.99 -0.39 -6.04
CA LEU A 88 -19.07 -0.90 -7.42
C LEU A 88 -20.51 -1.04 -7.92
N HIS A 89 -21.39 -0.09 -7.59
CA HIS A 89 -22.64 0.04 -8.34
C HIS A 89 -22.32 0.78 -9.63
N SER A 90 -22.12 0.03 -10.71
CA SER A 90 -22.06 0.58 -12.07
C SER A 90 -23.36 1.33 -12.37
N THR A 91 -23.43 2.62 -12.07
CA THR A 91 -24.47 3.49 -12.63
C THR A 91 -24.19 3.58 -14.12
N VAL A 92 -24.93 2.78 -14.89
CA VAL A 92 -25.06 2.94 -16.33
C VAL A 92 -25.42 4.40 -16.58
N PHE A 93 -24.47 5.17 -17.11
CA PHE A 93 -24.65 6.58 -17.42
C PHE A 93 -25.67 6.69 -18.56
N GLN A 94 -26.93 6.97 -18.21
CA GLN A 94 -27.95 7.27 -19.19
C GLN A 94 -27.60 8.62 -19.81
N SER A 95 -27.14 8.59 -21.06
CA SER A 95 -26.81 9.77 -21.84
C SER A 95 -28.06 10.65 -21.99
N ASN A 96 -28.17 11.67 -21.14
CA ASN A 96 -28.95 12.86 -21.43
C ASN A 96 -27.96 13.94 -21.84
N GLN A 97 -28.13 14.46 -23.05
CA GLN A 97 -27.28 15.47 -23.69
C GLN A 97 -26.96 16.62 -22.71
N ILE A 98 -25.73 16.66 -22.20
CA ILE A 98 -25.25 17.74 -21.33
C ILE A 98 -25.04 18.98 -22.21
N LYS A 99 -25.81 20.05 -21.97
CA LYS A 99 -25.45 21.37 -22.48
C LYS A 99 -24.27 21.89 -21.66
N PHE A 100 -23.07 21.85 -22.24
CA PHE A 100 -21.88 22.41 -21.62
C PHE A 100 -22.00 23.94 -21.52
N ARG A 101 -21.86 24.48 -20.30
CA ARG A 101 -21.63 25.90 -20.06
C ARG A 101 -20.12 26.16 -20.24
N GLN A 102 -19.75 27.14 -21.04
CA GLN A 102 -18.34 27.51 -21.23
C GLN A 102 -17.72 27.92 -19.88
N PHE A 103 -16.58 27.31 -19.57
CA PHE A 103 -15.81 27.48 -18.34
C PHE A 103 -14.90 28.70 -18.46
N ASN A 104 -14.95 29.60 -17.48
CA ASN A 104 -14.01 30.72 -17.37
C ASN A 104 -12.91 30.35 -16.37
N GLU A 105 -11.66 30.29 -16.83
CA GLU A 105 -10.48 29.84 -16.05
C GLU A 105 -10.14 30.68 -14.81
N SER A 106 -10.72 31.89 -14.67
CA SER A 106 -10.32 32.85 -13.64
C SER A 106 -10.69 32.46 -12.21
N GLU A 107 -11.77 31.70 -12.00
CA GLU A 107 -12.24 31.36 -10.64
C GLU A 107 -11.45 30.23 -9.98
N PHE A 108 -10.77 29.39 -10.77
CA PHE A 108 -10.01 28.25 -10.25
C PHE A 108 -8.68 28.66 -9.60
N PHE A 109 -8.03 29.72 -10.10
CA PHE A 109 -6.71 30.15 -9.62
C PHE A 109 -6.76 30.81 -8.24
N VAL A 110 -7.87 31.47 -7.90
CA VAL A 110 -8.05 32.16 -6.60
C VAL A 110 -8.21 31.17 -5.44
N ALA A 111 -8.84 30.02 -5.68
CA ALA A 111 -9.02 28.99 -4.67
C ALA A 111 -7.72 28.25 -4.31
N LEU A 112 -6.84 28.04 -5.30
CA LEU A 112 -5.61 27.27 -5.11
C LEU A 112 -4.50 28.06 -4.40
N SER A 113 -4.41 29.38 -4.63
CA SER A 113 -3.42 30.20 -3.93
C SER A 113 -3.68 30.25 -2.43
N SER A 114 -4.95 30.30 -1.99
CA SER A 114 -5.30 30.31 -0.56
C SER A 114 -4.86 29.06 0.21
N ILE A 115 -4.70 27.92 -0.46
CA ILE A 115 -4.41 26.62 0.18
C ILE A 115 -2.90 26.37 0.29
N PHE A 116 -2.09 27.02 -0.56
CA PHE A 116 -0.64 26.83 -0.59
C PHE A 116 0.11 28.16 -0.52
N HIS A 117 0.37 28.63 0.71
CA HIS A 117 1.37 29.67 0.96
C HIS A 117 2.52 29.11 1.79
N PRO A 118 3.79 29.39 1.43
CA PRO A 118 4.94 29.04 2.26
C PRO A 118 4.93 29.87 3.56
N PRO A 119 5.45 29.36 4.68
CA PRO A 119 5.48 30.10 5.93
C PRO A 119 6.37 31.35 5.80
N SER A 120 5.84 32.50 6.19
CA SER A 120 6.58 33.78 6.18
C SER A 120 7.72 33.73 7.19
N SER A 121 8.96 33.87 6.72
CA SER A 121 10.12 34.07 7.59
C SER A 121 9.95 35.36 8.39
N ILE A 122 9.86 35.25 9.72
CA ILE A 122 9.99 36.39 10.64
C ILE A 122 11.45 36.84 10.57
N GLY A 123 11.69 38.01 9.96
CA GLY A 123 13.00 38.65 9.85
C GLY A 123 12.94 40.04 10.48
N LEU A 124 13.74 40.21 11.54
CA LEU A 124 13.98 41.42 12.31
C LEU A 124 14.45 42.62 11.46
N SER A 125 13.85 43.78 11.70
CA SER A 125 14.52 45.10 11.73
C SER A 125 13.62 46.12 12.41
#